data_AF-A0A6I6KAE1-F1
#
_entry.id   AF-A0A6I6KAE1-F1
#
_cell.length_a   1.000
_cell.length_b   1.000
_cell.length_c   1.000
_cell.angle_alpha   90.00
_cell.angle_beta   90.00
_cell.angle_gamma   90.00
#
_symmetry.space_group_name_H-M   'P 1'
#
loop_
_entity.id
_entity.type
_entity.pdbx_description
1 polymer ?
#
loop_
_entity_poly.entity_id
_entity_poly.type
_entity_poly.pdbx_seq_one_letter_code
_entity_poly.pdbx_strand_id
1 'polypeptide(L)'
;MNRFLYFSVIFFLLSCGRENRFPEPVSEKVSLDQVKIPGQLGLSNRDSNLTFEENVGSGGYLRELNRFQEMYLSKDSNFNLKNFEKAWNEVAANMSHSRLNLNDAVLWFRITGTLMQITGKAKYAEEMENIVLNGFKTNTEDESKEIENLVASYIFTKNVDHVHINLFVPAELQYEHTLHGKVKIKQETNFPDSGDISVSFSMEKNRYIEVFVRIPSWADGATVTVEGVKYTAPVGDYAFIAKKWHEGDEIKIHFPNKNQNLAGL
;
A
#
# COMPACT_ATOMS: atom_id res chain seq x y z
N MET A 1 -65.75 -17.23 8.31
CA MET A 1 -65.48 -15.90 8.90
C MET A 1 -64.08 -15.95 9.48
N ASN A 2 -63.07 -15.55 8.70
CA ASN A 2 -61.65 -15.77 8.96
C ASN A 2 -61.09 -14.74 9.95
N ARG A 3 -60.44 -15.22 11.02
CA ARG A 3 -59.59 -14.41 11.89
C ARG A 3 -58.16 -14.44 11.37
N PHE A 4 -57.70 -13.33 10.81
CA PHE A 4 -56.28 -13.11 10.48
C PHE A 4 -55.52 -12.76 11.77
N LEU A 5 -54.53 -13.59 12.11
CA LEU A 5 -53.52 -13.31 13.13
C LEU A 5 -52.45 -12.39 12.52
N TYR A 6 -52.29 -11.17 13.05
CA TYR A 6 -51.16 -10.32 12.73
C TYR A 6 -49.96 -10.74 13.59
N PHE A 7 -48.98 -11.40 12.98
CA PHE A 7 -47.64 -11.54 13.56
C PHE A 7 -46.84 -10.29 13.21
N SER A 8 -46.70 -9.36 14.15
CA SER A 8 -45.72 -8.28 14.06
C SER A 8 -44.34 -8.86 14.37
N VAL A 9 -43.56 -9.14 13.32
CA VAL A 9 -42.13 -9.45 13.44
C VAL A 9 -41.40 -8.13 13.65
N ILE A 10 -40.98 -7.86 14.90
CA ILE A 10 -40.10 -6.75 15.23
C ILE A 10 -38.68 -7.14 14.83
N PHE A 11 -38.22 -6.62 13.70
CA PHE A 11 -36.81 -6.67 13.30
C PHE A 11 -36.03 -5.68 14.18
N PHE A 12 -35.29 -6.18 15.17
CA PHE A 12 -34.30 -5.38 15.90
C PHE A 12 -33.11 -5.11 14.99
N LEU A 13 -33.11 -3.96 14.30
CA LEU A 13 -31.90 -3.38 13.72
C LEU A 13 -31.03 -2.78 14.83
N LEU A 14 -30.31 -3.63 15.55
CA LEU A 14 -29.22 -3.22 16.44
C LEU A 14 -27.88 -3.43 15.71
N SER A 15 -27.55 -2.52 14.80
CA SER A 15 -26.18 -2.39 14.32
C SER A 15 -25.91 -0.98 13.82
N CYS A 16 -25.79 -0.03 14.75
CA CYS A 16 -25.13 1.25 14.53
C CYS A 16 -24.68 1.76 15.91
N GLY A 17 -23.37 1.85 16.15
CA GLY A 17 -22.86 2.66 17.28
C GLY A 17 -21.57 2.23 17.98
N ARG A 18 -20.97 1.07 17.70
CA ARG A 18 -19.59 0.80 18.15
C ARG A 18 -18.64 1.13 17.01
N GLU A 19 -17.86 2.21 17.14
CA GLU A 19 -16.61 2.35 16.40
C GLU A 19 -15.84 1.03 16.59
N ASN A 20 -15.57 0.33 15.48
CA ASN A 20 -14.79 -0.89 15.54
C ASN A 20 -13.39 -0.51 16.01
N ARG A 21 -13.09 -0.79 17.30
CA ARG A 21 -11.81 -0.46 17.93
C ARG A 21 -10.64 -1.10 17.17
N PHE A 22 -10.86 -2.28 16.59
CA PHE A 22 -9.89 -3.01 15.80
C PHE A 22 -10.46 -3.21 14.39
N PRO A 23 -10.32 -2.21 13.51
CA PRO A 23 -10.80 -2.35 12.14
C PRO A 23 -10.13 -3.55 11.48
N GLU A 24 -10.90 -4.33 10.73
CA GLU A 24 -10.33 -5.35 9.86
C GLU A 24 -9.51 -4.67 8.75
N PRO A 25 -8.41 -5.28 8.28
CA PRO A 25 -7.63 -4.74 7.19
C PRO A 25 -8.48 -4.48 5.93
N VAL A 26 -8.36 -3.27 5.37
CA VAL A 26 -8.90 -2.92 4.05
C VAL A 26 -8.20 -3.74 2.97
N SER A 27 -6.89 -3.94 3.14
CA SER A 27 -6.04 -4.74 2.27
C SER A 27 -4.89 -5.33 3.10
N GLU A 28 -4.37 -6.49 2.74
CA GLU A 28 -3.29 -7.18 3.44
C GLU A 28 -2.08 -7.36 2.52
N LYS A 29 -0.88 -7.33 3.08
CA LYS A 29 0.33 -7.69 2.35
C LYS A 29 0.23 -9.10 1.77
N VAL A 30 0.73 -9.28 0.55
CA VAL A 30 0.74 -10.59 -0.11
C VAL A 30 1.91 -11.43 0.37
N SER A 31 1.77 -12.75 0.30
CA SER A 31 2.85 -13.67 0.64
C SER A 31 3.94 -13.67 -0.44
N LEU A 32 5.19 -14.00 -0.07
CA LEU A 32 6.33 -13.96 -1.00
C LEU A 32 6.22 -14.98 -2.14
N ASP A 33 5.45 -16.05 -1.98
CA ASP A 33 5.15 -17.00 -3.05
C ASP A 33 4.16 -16.45 -4.08
N GLN A 34 3.41 -15.41 -3.72
CA GLN A 34 2.43 -14.76 -4.60
C GLN A 34 3.04 -13.62 -5.41
N VAL A 35 4.16 -13.04 -4.97
CA VAL A 35 4.78 -11.88 -5.63
C VAL A 35 6.17 -12.21 -6.17
N LYS A 36 6.43 -11.79 -7.40
CA LYS A 36 7.74 -11.93 -8.05
C LYS A 36 8.23 -10.58 -8.54
N ILE A 37 9.48 -10.26 -8.24
CA ILE A 37 10.19 -9.14 -8.84
C ILE A 37 11.16 -9.74 -9.87
N PRO A 38 11.06 -9.39 -11.16
CA PRO A 38 11.89 -9.99 -12.21
C PRO A 38 13.37 -9.55 -12.19
N GLY A 39 13.74 -8.59 -11.33
CA GLY A 39 15.10 -8.11 -11.10
C GLY A 39 15.28 -7.66 -9.64
N GLN A 40 16.36 -6.95 -9.35
CA GLN A 40 16.58 -6.33 -8.05
C GLN A 40 15.89 -4.96 -7.98
N LEU A 41 15.47 -4.54 -6.80
CA LEU A 41 14.91 -3.19 -6.58
C LEU A 41 15.96 -2.05 -6.67
N GLY A 42 17.23 -2.37 -6.92
CA GLY A 42 18.31 -1.37 -7.02
C GLY A 42 18.55 -0.63 -5.70
N LEU A 43 18.44 -1.36 -4.58
CA LEU A 43 18.62 -0.86 -3.22
C LEU A 43 20.09 -0.82 -2.77
N SER A 44 21.00 -1.49 -3.50
CA SER A 44 22.43 -1.55 -3.21
C SER A 44 23.22 -0.39 -3.87
N ASN A 45 24.22 0.14 -3.17
CA ASN A 45 25.23 1.08 -3.68
C ASN A 45 24.71 2.32 -4.44
N ARG A 46 23.72 3.03 -3.88
CA ARG A 46 23.46 4.42 -4.31
C ARG A 46 24.48 5.35 -3.65
N ASP A 47 25.40 5.89 -4.46
CA ASP A 47 26.55 6.71 -4.06
C ASP A 47 26.21 7.73 -2.97
N SER A 48 26.89 7.60 -1.84
CA SER A 48 26.77 8.52 -0.70
C SER A 48 28.05 9.33 -0.55
N ASN A 49 28.25 10.33 -1.41
CA ASN A 49 29.27 11.38 -1.20
C ASN A 49 28.86 12.36 -0.08
N LEU A 50 28.33 11.82 1.00
CA LEU A 50 27.67 12.55 2.05
C LEU A 50 28.10 11.94 3.39
N THR A 51 29.25 12.41 3.87
CA THR A 51 29.77 12.16 5.22
C THR A 51 28.82 12.74 6.25
N PHE A 52 28.39 11.97 7.25
CA PHE A 52 27.49 12.46 8.29
C PHE A 52 27.75 11.84 9.66
N GLU A 53 27.64 12.72 10.66
CA GLU A 53 27.84 12.47 12.08
C GLU A 53 26.67 11.66 12.70
N GLU A 54 27.02 10.71 13.57
CA GLU A 54 26.09 10.03 14.45
C GLU A 54 25.57 10.99 15.53
N ASN A 55 24.28 11.36 15.48
CA ASN A 55 23.39 11.47 16.65
C ASN A 55 22.00 11.99 16.25
N VAL A 56 20.93 11.37 16.78
CA VAL A 56 19.79 11.98 17.52
C VAL A 56 18.60 10.99 17.58
N GLY A 57 18.34 10.41 18.75
CA GLY A 57 17.01 10.37 19.41
C GLY A 57 15.78 9.64 18.82
N SER A 58 15.81 9.01 17.64
CA SER A 58 14.62 8.36 17.03
C SER A 58 14.01 7.20 17.83
N GLY A 59 14.84 6.45 18.55
CA GLY A 59 14.45 5.19 19.18
C GLY A 59 13.33 5.28 20.23
N GLY A 60 13.11 6.46 20.82
CA GLY A 60 11.98 6.69 21.75
C GLY A 60 10.64 6.74 21.02
N TYR A 61 10.56 7.55 19.97
CA TYR A 61 9.34 7.77 19.19
C TYR A 61 8.92 6.52 18.41
N LEU A 62 9.88 5.84 17.77
CA LEU A 62 9.61 4.58 17.07
C LEU A 62 9.16 3.46 18.01
N ARG A 63 9.70 3.41 19.24
CA ARG A 63 9.26 2.45 20.25
C ARG A 63 7.82 2.68 20.68
N GLU A 64 7.40 3.94 20.82
CA GLU A 64 6.00 4.26 21.13
C GLU A 64 5.05 3.84 20.01
N LEU A 65 5.42 4.10 18.75
CA LEU A 65 4.64 3.65 17.60
C LEU A 65 4.58 2.13 17.48
N ASN A 66 5.69 1.44 17.77
CA ASN A 66 5.71 -0.01 17.79
C ASN A 66 4.73 -0.58 18.82
N ARG A 67 4.59 0.07 19.99
CA ARG A 67 3.58 -0.33 20.99
C ARG A 67 2.16 -0.24 20.44
N PHE A 68 1.83 0.81 19.68
CA PHE A 68 0.50 0.89 19.04
C PHE A 68 0.26 -0.26 18.05
N GLN A 69 1.27 -0.63 17.26
CA GLN A 69 1.20 -1.78 16.36
C GLN A 69 1.00 -3.08 17.15
N GLU A 70 1.78 -3.32 18.21
CA GLU A 70 1.66 -4.48 19.09
C GLU A 70 0.27 -4.57 19.73
N MET A 71 -0.29 -3.44 20.17
CA MET A 71 -1.63 -3.35 20.74
C MET A 71 -2.71 -3.69 19.70
N TYR A 72 -2.57 -3.24 18.45
CA TYR A 72 -3.47 -3.64 17.37
C TYR A 72 -3.41 -5.15 17.10
N LEU A 73 -2.20 -5.70 16.97
CA LEU A 73 -1.96 -7.11 16.64
C LEU A 73 -2.44 -8.06 17.76
N SER A 74 -2.24 -7.67 19.02
CA SER A 74 -2.68 -8.44 20.19
C SER A 74 -4.14 -8.20 20.58
N LYS A 75 -4.85 -7.33 19.83
CA LYS A 75 -6.21 -6.87 20.15
C LYS A 75 -6.31 -6.31 21.58
N ASP A 76 -5.28 -5.58 22.03
CA ASP A 76 -5.23 -4.93 23.34
C ASP A 76 -6.31 -3.87 23.47
N SER A 77 -7.10 -3.95 24.55
CA SER A 77 -8.22 -3.04 24.81
C SER A 77 -7.84 -1.55 24.85
N ASN A 78 -6.60 -1.19 25.10
CA ASN A 78 -6.12 0.19 25.12
C ASN A 78 -5.82 0.74 23.71
N PHE A 79 -5.86 -0.09 22.67
CA PHE A 79 -5.64 0.34 21.30
C PHE A 79 -6.66 1.39 20.85
N ASN A 80 -6.15 2.43 20.18
CA ASN A 80 -6.95 3.47 19.56
C ASN A 80 -6.31 3.88 18.24
N LEU A 81 -7.00 3.60 17.12
CA LEU A 81 -6.50 3.91 15.79
C LEU A 81 -6.22 5.41 15.60
N LYS A 82 -7.10 6.30 16.09
CA LYS A 82 -6.91 7.75 15.94
C LYS A 82 -5.64 8.23 16.64
N ASN A 83 -5.33 7.68 17.82
CA ASN A 83 -4.09 7.96 18.53
C ASN A 83 -2.87 7.39 17.79
N PHE A 84 -3.00 6.19 17.22
CA PHE A 84 -1.92 5.59 16.41
C PHE A 84 -1.62 6.45 15.17
N GLU A 85 -2.65 6.86 14.42
CA GLU A 85 -2.48 7.75 13.27
C GLU A 85 -1.89 9.11 13.67
N LYS A 86 -2.33 9.67 14.80
CA LYS A 86 -1.81 10.93 15.33
C LYS A 86 -0.32 10.83 15.68
N ALA A 87 0.07 9.84 16.47
CA ALA A 87 1.47 9.60 16.83
C ALA A 87 2.32 9.39 15.57
N TRP A 88 1.81 8.63 14.59
CA TRP A 88 2.52 8.41 13.34
C TRP A 88 2.74 9.72 12.57
N ASN A 89 1.73 10.59 12.48
CA ASN A 89 1.87 11.88 11.78
C ASN A 89 2.90 12.78 12.48
N GLU A 90 2.94 12.77 13.82
CA GLU A 90 3.94 13.53 14.60
C GLU A 90 5.36 13.02 14.32
N VAL A 91 5.54 11.70 14.24
CA VAL A 91 6.84 11.10 13.89
C VAL A 91 7.22 11.42 12.44
N ALA A 92 6.31 11.22 11.48
CA ALA A 92 6.56 11.46 10.06
C ALA A 92 6.97 12.91 9.77
N ALA A 93 6.31 13.89 10.41
CA ALA A 93 6.63 15.30 10.26
C ALA A 93 8.07 15.65 10.70
N ASN A 94 8.61 14.92 11.67
CA ASN A 94 9.96 15.14 12.20
C ASN A 94 11.02 14.26 11.51
N MET A 95 10.61 13.16 10.87
CA MET A 95 11.53 12.23 10.18
C MET A 95 12.15 12.79 8.90
N SER A 96 11.55 13.83 8.30
CA SER A 96 12.06 14.49 7.09
C SER A 96 13.50 15.04 7.22
N HIS A 97 14.05 15.08 8.44
CA HIS A 97 15.39 15.58 8.73
C HIS A 97 16.33 14.56 9.39
N SER A 98 15.87 13.33 9.67
CA SER A 98 16.66 12.31 10.38
C SER A 98 17.01 11.12 9.48
N ARG A 99 18.29 10.76 9.39
CA ARG A 99 18.70 9.48 8.77
C ARG A 99 18.48 8.35 9.78
N LEU A 100 17.59 7.42 9.45
CA LEU A 100 17.36 6.20 10.23
C LEU A 100 18.47 5.17 9.98
N ASN A 101 18.85 4.41 11.00
CA ASN A 101 19.61 3.17 10.78
C ASN A 101 18.69 2.11 10.15
N LEU A 102 19.26 1.01 9.64
CA LEU A 102 18.50 -0.03 8.94
C LEU A 102 17.35 -0.61 9.78
N ASN A 103 17.59 -0.88 11.07
CA ASN A 103 16.56 -1.43 11.96
C ASN A 103 15.40 -0.46 12.17
N ASP A 104 15.71 0.82 12.38
CA ASP A 104 14.71 1.88 12.53
C ASP A 104 13.92 2.08 11.23
N ALA A 105 14.57 2.02 10.07
CA ALA A 105 13.91 2.10 8.76
C ALA A 105 12.97 0.91 8.52
N VAL A 106 13.40 -0.30 8.88
CA VAL A 106 12.56 -1.52 8.82
C VAL A 106 11.35 -1.40 9.74
N LEU A 107 11.56 -0.92 10.97
CA LEU A 107 10.49 -0.73 11.94
C LEU A 107 9.48 0.32 11.44
N TRP A 108 9.97 1.46 10.95
CA TRP A 108 9.14 2.50 10.37
C TRP A 108 8.32 1.99 9.18
N PHE A 109 8.96 1.27 8.25
CA PHE A 109 8.29 0.65 7.11
C PHE A 109 7.18 -0.32 7.53
N ARG A 110 7.43 -1.17 8.53
CA ARG A 110 6.44 -2.12 9.06
C ARG A 110 5.25 -1.43 9.72
N ILE A 111 5.50 -0.41 10.54
CA ILE A 111 4.46 0.37 11.22
C ILE A 111 3.58 1.09 10.19
N THR A 112 4.22 1.76 9.23
CA THR A 112 3.53 2.43 8.11
C THR A 112 2.72 1.44 7.29
N GLY A 113 3.27 0.26 6.99
CA GLY A 113 2.55 -0.82 6.31
C GLY A 113 1.34 -1.34 7.10
N THR A 114 1.39 -1.39 8.44
CA THR A 114 0.20 -1.72 9.25
C THR A 114 -0.87 -0.65 9.12
N LEU A 115 -0.52 0.64 9.22
CA LEU A 115 -1.49 1.73 9.05
C LEU A 115 -2.09 1.73 7.63
N MET A 116 -1.29 1.47 6.61
CA MET A 116 -1.77 1.31 5.23
C MET A 116 -2.83 0.20 5.14
N GLN A 117 -2.52 -0.99 5.67
CA GLN A 117 -3.42 -2.15 5.61
C GLN A 117 -4.76 -1.91 6.33
N ILE A 118 -4.73 -1.27 7.52
CA ILE A 118 -5.94 -1.09 8.33
C ILE A 118 -6.77 0.14 7.96
N THR A 119 -6.17 1.14 7.30
CA THR A 119 -6.88 2.38 6.93
C THR A 119 -7.19 2.48 5.45
N GLY A 120 -6.45 1.77 4.58
CA GLY A 120 -6.52 1.92 3.13
C GLY A 120 -6.04 3.29 2.61
N LYS A 121 -5.40 4.13 3.44
CA LYS A 121 -5.02 5.50 3.03
C LYS A 121 -3.72 5.51 2.22
N ALA A 122 -3.76 6.10 1.03
CA ALA A 122 -2.63 6.14 0.10
C ALA A 122 -1.37 6.85 0.64
N LYS A 123 -1.53 7.81 1.57
CA LYS A 123 -0.39 8.51 2.19
C LYS A 123 0.62 7.57 2.85
N TYR A 124 0.16 6.42 3.36
CA TYR A 124 1.04 5.44 3.98
C TYR A 124 1.85 4.68 2.92
N ALA A 125 1.22 4.31 1.80
CA ALA A 125 1.92 3.72 0.65
C ALA A 125 2.94 4.70 0.04
N GLU A 126 2.61 5.99 -0.03
CA GLU A 126 3.55 7.04 -0.47
C GLU A 126 4.75 7.16 0.48
N GLU A 127 4.54 7.12 1.80
CA GLU A 127 5.66 7.10 2.74
C GLU A 127 6.50 5.83 2.61
N MET A 128 5.88 4.68 2.37
CA MET A 128 6.61 3.44 2.08
C MET A 128 7.48 3.57 0.84
N GLU A 129 6.98 4.18 -0.23
CA GLU A 129 7.77 4.52 -1.43
C GLU A 129 8.94 5.46 -1.09
N ASN A 130 8.74 6.48 -0.26
CA ASN A 130 9.82 7.36 0.19
C ASN A 130 10.93 6.60 0.94
N ILE A 131 10.55 5.65 1.81
CA ILE A 131 11.50 4.80 2.55
C ILE A 131 12.25 3.87 1.59
N VAL A 132 11.58 3.28 0.60
CA VAL A 132 12.22 2.44 -0.41
C VAL A 132 13.25 3.23 -1.21
N LEU A 133 12.93 4.46 -1.59
CA LEU A 133 13.81 5.29 -2.42
C LEU A 133 14.99 5.90 -1.64
N ASN A 134 14.81 6.20 -0.34
CA ASN A 134 15.74 7.05 0.42
C ASN A 134 16.16 6.48 1.79
N GLY A 135 15.39 5.56 2.36
CA GLY A 135 15.47 5.16 3.76
C GLY A 135 16.31 3.91 4.02
N PHE A 136 16.31 2.94 3.10
CA PHE A 136 17.10 1.73 3.27
C PHE A 136 18.56 1.92 2.87
N LYS A 137 19.45 1.56 3.78
CA LYS A 137 20.90 1.47 3.56
C LYS A 137 21.38 0.12 4.02
N THR A 138 21.77 -0.71 3.06
CA THR A 138 22.26 -2.06 3.30
C THR A 138 23.76 -2.12 3.01
N ASN A 139 24.48 -2.85 3.85
CA ASN A 139 25.92 -3.07 3.72
C ASN A 139 26.24 -4.47 3.19
N THR A 140 25.26 -5.38 3.22
CA THR A 140 25.41 -6.76 2.78
C THR A 140 24.33 -7.18 1.79
N GLU A 141 24.59 -8.25 1.03
CA GLU A 141 23.61 -8.86 0.12
C GLU A 141 22.42 -9.44 0.89
N ASP A 142 22.66 -10.04 2.07
CA ASP A 142 21.62 -10.62 2.91
C ASP A 142 20.65 -9.55 3.43
N GLU A 143 21.17 -8.41 3.92
CA GLU A 143 20.34 -7.26 4.29
C GLU A 143 19.54 -6.75 3.10
N SER A 144 20.18 -6.63 1.92
CA SER A 144 19.52 -6.17 0.69
C SER A 144 18.35 -7.09 0.32
N LYS A 145 18.55 -8.40 0.42
CA LYS A 145 17.54 -9.42 0.14
C LYS A 145 16.40 -9.41 1.17
N GLU A 146 16.70 -9.21 2.46
CA GLU A 146 15.68 -9.07 3.49
C GLU A 146 14.77 -7.88 3.21
N ILE A 147 15.36 -6.72 2.87
CA ILE A 147 14.59 -5.53 2.52
C ILE A 147 13.80 -5.75 1.24
N GLU A 148 14.37 -6.37 0.21
CA GLU A 148 13.65 -6.66 -1.03
C GLU A 148 12.41 -7.52 -0.76
N ASN A 149 12.54 -8.57 0.06
CA ASN A 149 11.42 -9.41 0.48
C ASN A 149 10.38 -8.61 1.28
N LEU A 150 10.82 -7.77 2.22
CA LEU A 150 9.93 -6.92 3.00
C LEU A 150 9.11 -6.01 2.07
N VAL A 151 9.74 -5.35 1.12
CA VAL A 151 9.10 -4.43 0.16
C VAL A 151 8.18 -5.18 -0.80
N ALA A 152 8.61 -6.34 -1.31
CA ALA A 152 7.87 -7.15 -2.27
C ALA A 152 6.43 -7.42 -1.81
N SER A 153 6.26 -7.75 -0.53
CA SER A 153 4.94 -8.05 0.06
C SER A 153 3.95 -6.89 0.05
N TYR A 154 4.41 -5.66 -0.19
CA TYR A 154 3.58 -4.45 -0.21
C TYR A 154 3.43 -3.81 -1.59
N ILE A 155 4.16 -4.27 -2.61
CA ILE A 155 4.02 -3.77 -4.00
C ILE A 155 2.55 -3.86 -4.41
N PHE A 156 1.99 -5.05 -4.20
CA PHE A 156 0.56 -5.30 -4.19
C PHE A 156 0.12 -5.64 -2.77
N THR A 157 -1.03 -5.16 -2.38
CA THR A 157 -1.77 -5.72 -1.23
C THR A 157 -3.13 -6.18 -1.71
N LYS A 158 -3.73 -7.16 -1.04
CA LYS A 158 -5.09 -7.58 -1.38
C LYS A 158 -5.96 -7.87 -0.17
N ASN A 159 -7.27 -7.75 -0.36
CA ASN A 159 -8.27 -8.41 0.47
C ASN A 159 -9.20 -9.17 -0.48
N VAL A 160 -9.31 -10.50 -0.33
CA VAL A 160 -10.06 -11.34 -1.27
C VAL A 160 -9.60 -11.10 -2.73
N ASP A 161 -10.46 -10.59 -3.60
CA ASP A 161 -10.20 -10.24 -5.02
C ASP A 161 -10.14 -8.71 -5.22
N HIS A 162 -9.86 -7.96 -4.15
CA HIS A 162 -9.61 -6.51 -4.18
C HIS A 162 -8.10 -6.29 -4.12
N VAL A 163 -7.51 -5.87 -5.23
CA VAL A 163 -6.06 -5.72 -5.38
C VAL A 163 -5.70 -4.23 -5.36
N HIS A 164 -4.84 -3.84 -4.42
CA HIS A 164 -4.25 -2.52 -4.37
C HIS A 164 -2.86 -2.56 -4.98
N ILE A 165 -2.58 -1.58 -5.85
CA ILE A 165 -1.29 -1.34 -6.46
C ILE A 165 -0.68 -0.15 -5.74
N ASN A 166 0.32 -0.41 -4.90
CA ASN A 166 0.85 0.58 -3.97
C ASN A 166 2.21 1.11 -4.41
N LEU A 167 3.12 0.25 -4.86
CA LEU A 167 4.48 0.64 -5.24
C LEU A 167 4.70 0.42 -6.74
N PHE A 168 5.29 1.39 -7.42
CA PHE A 168 5.46 1.37 -8.87
C PHE A 168 6.86 0.88 -9.25
N VAL A 169 7.03 -0.44 -9.22
CA VAL A 169 8.25 -1.16 -9.61
C VAL A 169 7.88 -2.39 -10.47
N PRO A 170 8.74 -2.90 -11.36
CA PRO A 170 8.45 -4.13 -12.10
C PRO A 170 8.12 -5.29 -11.15
N ALA A 171 6.94 -5.88 -11.30
CA ALA A 171 6.49 -6.96 -10.42
C ALA A 171 5.34 -7.78 -11.01
N GLU A 172 5.18 -9.01 -10.53
CA GLU A 172 4.03 -9.87 -10.83
C GLU A 172 3.37 -10.33 -9.54
N LEU A 173 2.05 -10.23 -9.46
CA LEU A 173 1.20 -10.88 -8.46
C LEU A 173 0.54 -12.11 -9.09
N GLN A 174 0.55 -13.23 -8.39
CA GLN A 174 -0.14 -14.47 -8.74
C GLN A 174 -0.95 -14.96 -7.54
N TYR A 175 -2.24 -15.23 -7.74
CA TYR A 175 -3.09 -15.77 -6.69
C TYR A 175 -4.23 -16.61 -7.26
N GLU A 176 -4.87 -17.42 -6.41
CA GLU A 176 -6.08 -18.17 -6.73
C GLU A 176 -7.31 -17.29 -6.44
N HIS A 177 -8.15 -17.04 -7.43
CA HIS A 177 -9.37 -16.27 -7.24
C HIS A 177 -10.37 -17.02 -6.34
N THR A 178 -11.22 -16.31 -5.61
CA THR A 178 -12.28 -16.93 -4.79
C THR A 178 -13.24 -17.89 -5.51
N LEU A 179 -13.41 -17.72 -6.83
CA LEU A 179 -14.24 -18.58 -7.68
C LEU A 179 -13.39 -19.65 -8.38
N HIS A 180 -12.20 -19.91 -7.84
CA HIS A 180 -11.15 -20.76 -8.39
C HIS A 180 -10.57 -20.22 -9.70
N GLY A 181 -9.41 -20.75 -10.09
CA GLY A 181 -8.64 -20.33 -11.24
C GLY A 181 -7.56 -19.30 -10.87
N LYS A 182 -6.39 -19.52 -11.45
CA LYS A 182 -5.23 -18.67 -11.28
C LYS A 182 -5.44 -17.33 -11.96
N VAL A 183 -5.09 -16.26 -11.25
CA VAL A 183 -4.99 -14.90 -11.76
C VAL A 183 -3.53 -14.47 -11.66
N LYS A 184 -3.01 -13.86 -12.72
CA LYS A 184 -1.74 -13.15 -12.75
C LYS A 184 -1.98 -11.69 -13.10
N ILE A 185 -1.38 -10.79 -12.33
CA ILE A 185 -1.35 -9.34 -12.60
C ILE A 185 0.12 -8.96 -12.72
N LYS A 186 0.52 -8.37 -13.85
CA LYS A 186 1.90 -7.98 -14.12
C LYS A 186 1.99 -6.47 -14.29
N GLN A 187 2.83 -5.83 -13.50
CA GLN A 187 3.17 -4.42 -13.59
C GLN A 187 4.52 -4.25 -14.30
N GLU A 188 4.54 -3.42 -15.34
CA GLU A 188 5.73 -3.05 -16.10
C GLU A 188 5.89 -1.53 -16.08
N THR A 189 7.06 -1.07 -15.66
CA THR A 189 7.38 0.35 -15.58
C THR A 189 8.88 0.56 -15.43
N ASN A 190 9.36 1.73 -15.85
CA ASN A 190 10.70 2.24 -15.53
C ASN A 190 10.62 3.38 -14.50
N PHE A 191 9.54 3.46 -13.72
CA PHE A 191 9.39 4.43 -12.64
C PHE A 191 10.56 4.29 -11.64
N PRO A 192 11.16 5.40 -11.16
CA PRO A 192 10.72 6.80 -11.33
C PRO A 192 11.25 7.51 -12.60
N ASP A 193 12.05 6.85 -13.44
CA ASP A 193 12.65 7.49 -14.64
C ASP A 193 11.61 7.84 -15.70
N SER A 194 10.55 7.03 -15.80
CA SER A 194 9.34 7.34 -16.58
C SER A 194 8.10 7.26 -15.69
N GLY A 195 7.14 8.16 -15.94
CA GLY A 195 5.82 8.13 -15.33
C GLY A 195 4.86 7.09 -15.92
N ASP A 196 5.26 6.34 -16.95
CA ASP A 196 4.42 5.34 -17.60
C ASP A 196 4.45 4.00 -16.84
N ILE A 197 3.27 3.48 -16.51
CA ILE A 197 3.09 2.14 -15.93
C ILE A 197 2.01 1.39 -16.72
N SER A 198 2.32 0.16 -17.11
CA SER A 198 1.35 -0.80 -17.67
C SER A 198 1.08 -1.90 -16.66
N VAL A 199 -0.20 -2.25 -16.49
CA VAL A 199 -0.63 -3.37 -15.65
C VAL A 199 -1.50 -4.30 -16.48
N SER A 200 -1.00 -5.51 -16.74
CA SER A 200 -1.68 -6.51 -17.56
C SER A 200 -2.23 -7.68 -16.74
N PHE A 201 -3.35 -8.22 -17.19
CA PHE A 201 -4.05 -9.33 -16.55
C PHE A 201 -3.93 -10.60 -17.38
N SER A 202 -3.66 -11.72 -16.71
CA SER A 202 -3.67 -13.05 -17.32
C SER A 202 -4.44 -14.05 -16.46
N MET A 203 -5.42 -14.73 -17.05
CA MET A 203 -6.32 -15.68 -16.43
C MET A 203 -7.03 -16.55 -17.49
N GLU A 204 -7.25 -17.83 -17.17
CA GLU A 204 -7.96 -18.74 -18.09
C GLU A 204 -9.47 -18.46 -18.19
N LYS A 205 -10.05 -17.93 -17.11
CA LYS A 205 -11.47 -17.65 -17.01
C LYS A 205 -11.63 -16.20 -16.57
N ASN A 206 -12.51 -15.46 -17.22
CA ASN A 206 -12.78 -14.07 -16.87
C ASN A 206 -13.21 -13.95 -15.39
N ARG A 207 -12.70 -12.94 -14.70
CA ARG A 207 -12.90 -12.74 -13.25
C ARG A 207 -13.28 -11.31 -12.92
N TYR A 208 -14.17 -11.15 -11.95
CA TYR A 208 -14.46 -9.83 -11.39
C TYR A 208 -13.40 -9.53 -10.33
N ILE A 209 -12.61 -8.48 -10.55
CA ILE A 209 -11.53 -8.07 -9.65
C ILE A 209 -11.65 -6.56 -9.49
N GLU A 210 -11.55 -6.12 -8.25
CA GLU A 210 -11.50 -4.70 -7.93
C GLU A 210 -10.05 -4.28 -7.83
N VAL A 211 -9.68 -3.22 -8.55
CA VAL A 211 -8.31 -2.74 -8.61
C VAL A 211 -8.25 -1.31 -8.10
N PHE A 212 -7.37 -1.07 -7.15
CA PHE A 212 -7.14 0.23 -6.53
C PHE A 212 -5.74 0.69 -6.93
N VAL A 213 -5.64 1.66 -7.82
CA VAL A 213 -4.37 2.23 -8.28
C VAL A 213 -4.06 3.47 -7.45
N ARG A 214 -2.94 3.48 -6.70
CA ARG A 214 -2.54 4.68 -5.97
C ARG A 214 -2.29 5.85 -6.93
N ILE A 215 -2.85 7.01 -6.63
CA ILE A 215 -2.49 8.28 -7.26
C ILE A 215 -1.60 9.05 -6.27
N PRO A 216 -0.28 9.20 -6.55
CA PRO A 216 0.60 9.94 -5.65
C PRO A 216 0.14 11.38 -5.41
N SER A 217 0.42 11.93 -4.24
CA SER A 217 -0.02 13.28 -3.84
C SER A 217 0.55 14.39 -4.72
N TRP A 218 1.71 14.14 -5.33
CA TRP A 218 2.41 15.07 -6.21
C TRP A 218 2.00 14.97 -7.68
N ALA A 219 1.27 13.92 -8.07
CA ALA A 219 0.99 13.56 -9.47
C ALA A 219 -0.30 14.22 -10.00
N ASP A 220 -0.43 15.54 -9.84
CA ASP A 220 -1.57 16.27 -10.41
C ASP A 220 -1.62 16.11 -11.93
N GLY A 221 -2.78 15.75 -12.47
CA GLY A 221 -2.92 15.38 -13.88
C GLY A 221 -2.64 13.91 -14.21
N ALA A 222 -2.41 13.04 -13.21
CA ALA A 222 -2.32 11.60 -13.41
C ALA A 222 -3.49 11.05 -14.22
N THR A 223 -3.19 10.04 -15.05
CA THR A 223 -4.21 9.34 -15.84
C THR A 223 -4.16 7.85 -15.55
N VAL A 224 -5.34 7.24 -15.40
CA VAL A 224 -5.53 5.79 -15.30
C VAL A 224 -6.60 5.42 -16.31
N THR A 225 -6.27 4.53 -17.25
CA THR A 225 -7.18 4.17 -18.34
C THR A 225 -7.23 2.67 -18.58
N VAL A 226 -8.40 2.16 -18.94
CA VAL A 226 -8.63 0.78 -19.36
C VAL A 226 -9.42 0.84 -20.65
N GLU A 227 -8.86 0.33 -21.76
CA GLU A 227 -9.52 0.35 -23.08
C GLU A 227 -10.05 1.74 -23.48
N GLY A 228 -9.33 2.82 -23.11
CA GLY A 228 -9.71 4.21 -23.39
C GLY A 228 -10.69 4.84 -22.39
N VAL A 229 -11.24 4.09 -21.44
CA VAL A 229 -12.07 4.63 -20.35
C VAL A 229 -11.17 5.15 -19.24
N LYS A 230 -11.34 6.42 -18.85
CA LYS A 230 -10.58 7.06 -17.78
C LYS A 230 -11.21 6.81 -16.41
N TYR A 231 -10.38 6.43 -15.45
CA TYR A 231 -10.72 6.32 -14.03
C TYR A 231 -10.00 7.44 -13.29
N THR A 232 -10.72 8.16 -12.43
CA THR A 232 -10.22 9.37 -11.76
C THR A 232 -10.27 9.20 -10.25
N ALA A 233 -9.25 9.73 -9.57
CA ALA A 233 -9.26 9.95 -8.14
C ALA A 233 -8.50 11.26 -7.83
N PRO A 234 -8.76 11.88 -6.67
CA PRO A 234 -7.90 12.94 -6.15
C PRO A 234 -6.45 12.45 -6.01
N VAL A 235 -5.50 13.39 -6.09
CA VAL A 235 -4.11 13.11 -5.70
C VAL A 235 -4.06 12.70 -4.22
N GLY A 236 -3.19 11.74 -3.89
CA GLY A 236 -3.08 11.20 -2.54
C GLY A 236 -4.20 10.24 -2.17
N ASP A 237 -4.90 9.67 -3.15
CA ASP A 237 -5.97 8.68 -2.98
C ASP A 237 -5.81 7.52 -3.98
N TYR A 238 -6.79 6.60 -4.06
CA TYR A 238 -6.80 5.48 -5.01
C TYR A 238 -7.85 5.66 -6.10
N ALA A 239 -7.44 5.49 -7.37
CA ALA A 239 -8.38 5.28 -8.46
C ALA A 239 -8.96 3.87 -8.39
N PHE A 240 -10.28 3.78 -8.30
CA PHE A 240 -11.02 2.53 -8.16
C PHE A 240 -11.53 2.03 -9.51
N ILE A 241 -11.19 0.79 -9.86
CA ILE A 241 -11.63 0.11 -11.08
C ILE A 241 -12.34 -1.19 -10.67
N ALA A 242 -13.64 -1.24 -10.89
CA ALA A 242 -14.48 -2.42 -10.71
C ALA A 242 -14.85 -3.00 -12.09
N LYS A 243 -14.20 -4.10 -12.49
CA LYS A 243 -14.41 -4.71 -13.82
C LYS A 243 -14.38 -6.23 -13.74
N LYS A 244 -15.05 -6.85 -14.72
CA LYS A 244 -14.79 -8.23 -15.13
C LYS A 244 -13.63 -8.24 -16.14
N TRP A 245 -12.49 -8.71 -15.69
CA TRP A 245 -11.24 -8.79 -16.44
C TRP A 245 -11.17 -10.04 -17.31
N HIS A 246 -10.49 -9.91 -18.44
CA HIS A 246 -10.20 -10.94 -19.44
C HIS A 246 -8.69 -11.14 -19.57
N GLU A 247 -8.29 -12.25 -20.19
CA GLU A 247 -6.90 -12.45 -20.63
C GLU A 247 -6.47 -11.28 -21.53
N GLY A 248 -5.36 -10.64 -21.19
CA GLY A 248 -4.77 -9.56 -21.97
C GLY A 248 -5.35 -8.17 -21.70
N ASP A 249 -6.35 -8.02 -20.83
CA ASP A 249 -6.82 -6.69 -20.41
C ASP A 249 -5.66 -5.90 -19.77
N GLU A 250 -5.63 -4.59 -19.98
CA GLU A 250 -4.54 -3.72 -19.56
C GLU A 250 -5.06 -2.42 -18.91
N ILE A 251 -4.44 -2.04 -17.80
CA ILE A 251 -4.52 -0.69 -17.23
C ILE A 251 -3.28 0.07 -17.68
N LYS A 252 -3.48 1.25 -18.27
CA LYS A 252 -2.41 2.20 -18.58
C LYS A 252 -2.48 3.36 -17.61
N ILE A 253 -1.38 3.59 -16.91
CA ILE A 253 -1.22 4.66 -15.94
C ILE A 253 -0.12 5.59 -16.43
N HIS A 254 -0.33 6.89 -16.30
CA HIS A 254 0.69 7.89 -16.54
C HIS A 254 0.71 8.91 -15.40
N PHE A 255 1.88 9.07 -14.78
CA PHE A 255 2.16 10.16 -13.86
C PHE A 255 2.94 11.26 -14.57
N PRO A 256 2.50 12.52 -14.52
CA PRO A 256 3.32 13.63 -15.02
C PRO A 256 4.59 13.74 -14.19
N ASN A 257 5.74 13.96 -14.82
CA ASN A 257 7.05 13.94 -14.16
C ASN A 257 7.07 14.81 -12.88
N LYS A 258 7.55 14.24 -11.78
CA LYS A 258 7.71 14.91 -10.47
C LYS A 258 8.49 16.24 -10.56
N ASN A 259 9.39 16.38 -11.53
CA ASN A 259 10.24 17.57 -11.73
C ASN A 259 9.55 18.74 -12.47
N GLN A 260 8.40 18.55 -13.13
CA GLN A 260 7.71 19.67 -13.80
C GLN A 260 6.93 20.57 -12.82
N ASN A 261 6.58 20.06 -11.63
CA ASN A 261 5.83 20.81 -10.61
C ASN A 261 6.70 21.71 -9.71
N LEU A 262 8.04 21.63 -9.80
CA LEU A 262 8.95 22.51 -9.03
C LEU A 262 9.45 23.72 -9.83
N ALA A 263 9.13 23.81 -11.13
CA ALA A 263 9.49 24.96 -11.97
C ALA A 263 8.43 26.07 -11.98
N GLY A 264 7.37 25.92 -11.17
CA GLY A 264 6.23 26.84 -11.10
C GLY A 264 6.00 27.51 -9.74
N LEU A 265 6.95 27.39 -8.79
CA LEU A 265 6.92 28.05 -7.48
C LEU A 265 8.20 28.87 -7.24
#